data_AF-A0A437J4G0-F1
#
_entry.id   AF-A0A437J4G0-F1
#
_cell.length_a   1.000
_cell.length_b   1.000
_cell.length_c   1.000
_cell.angle_alpha   90.00
_cell.angle_beta   90.00
_cell.angle_gamma   90.00
#
_symmetry.space_group_name_H-M   'P 1'
#
loop_
_entity.id
_entity.type
_entity.pdbx_description
1 polymer ?
#
loop_
_entity_poly.entity_id
_entity_poly.type
_entity_poly.pdbx_seq_one_letter_code
_entity_poly.pdbx_strand_id
1 'polypeptide(L)' 'MHHDDRHDEAAVTAAHSASDDEASEARRLAALHGRRTGQYLVDEMQAALRAGDAERAAYFDRLRRLMPLDIALRSEG' A
#
# COMPACT_ATOMS: atom_id res chain seq x y z
N MET A 1 -28.02 -8.63 -36.26
CA MET A 1 -26.72 -8.62 -35.56
C MET A 1 -26.61 -7.26 -34.89
N HIS A 2 -26.68 -7.20 -33.56
CA HIS A 2 -26.47 -5.98 -32.79
C HIS A 2 -25.55 -6.32 -31.61
N HIS A 3 -24.56 -5.46 -31.43
CA HIS A 3 -23.36 -5.61 -30.62
C HIS A 3 -23.62 -6.01 -29.16
N ASP A 4 -22.88 -7.05 -28.79
CA ASP A 4 -22.01 -7.15 -27.62
C ASP A 4 -21.61 -5.78 -27.02
N ASP A 5 -22.15 -5.44 -25.84
CA ASP A 5 -21.71 -4.27 -25.05
C ASP A 5 -22.14 -4.43 -23.58
N ARG A 6 -21.70 -5.50 -22.91
CA ARG A 6 -21.83 -5.67 -21.45
C ARG A 6 -20.59 -6.24 -20.77
N HIS A 7 -19.40 -5.84 -21.23
CA HIS A 7 -18.14 -6.30 -20.66
C HIS A 7 -17.16 -5.18 -20.25
N ASP A 8 -17.66 -3.99 -19.88
CA ASP A 8 -16.79 -2.89 -19.44
C ASP A 8 -17.19 -2.27 -18.08
N GLU A 9 -17.59 -3.11 -17.12
CA GLU A 9 -17.69 -2.71 -15.69
C GLU A 9 -16.58 -3.35 -14.83
N ALA A 10 -15.58 -3.98 -15.44
CA ALA A 10 -14.41 -4.52 -14.73
C ALA A 10 -13.22 -3.54 -14.66
N ALA A 11 -13.28 -2.42 -15.38
CA ALA A 11 -12.18 -1.45 -15.47
C ALA A 11 -12.24 -0.35 -14.38
N VAL A 12 -13.36 -0.21 -13.66
CA VAL A 12 -13.55 0.81 -12.63
C VAL A 12 -13.16 0.25 -11.26
N THR A 13 -11.87 -0.06 -11.04
CA THR A 13 -11.26 -0.14 -9.69
C THR A 13 -9.76 -0.45 -9.68
N ALA A 14 -9.08 -0.56 -10.84
CA ALA A 14 -7.64 -0.88 -10.86
C ALA A 14 -6.72 0.29 -10.40
N ALA A 15 -7.28 1.42 -9.96
CA ALA A 15 -6.51 2.65 -9.74
C ALA A 15 -6.50 3.22 -8.32
N HIS A 16 -7.22 2.68 -7.32
CA HIS A 16 -7.21 3.33 -5.99
C HIS A 16 -7.47 2.49 -4.74
N SER A 17 -7.52 1.15 -4.84
CA SER A 17 -7.65 0.32 -3.64
C SER A 17 -6.32 -0.35 -3.36
N ALA A 18 -5.58 0.15 -2.37
CA ALA A 18 -4.67 -0.73 -1.66
C ALA A 18 -5.46 -1.99 -1.29
N SER A 19 -4.95 -3.17 -1.59
CA SER A 19 -5.64 -4.40 -1.23
C SER A 19 -5.83 -4.42 0.29
N ASP A 20 -6.94 -4.98 0.79
CA ASP A 20 -7.16 -5.14 2.24
C ASP A 20 -5.96 -5.85 2.93
N ASP A 21 -5.23 -6.68 2.17
CA ASP A 21 -3.96 -7.29 2.55
C ASP A 21 -2.83 -6.27 2.78
N GLU A 22 -2.67 -5.27 1.91
CA GLU A 22 -1.64 -4.22 2.06
C GLU A 22 -1.95 -3.32 3.27
N ALA A 23 -3.23 -3.01 3.51
CA ALA A 23 -3.65 -2.25 4.68
C ALA A 23 -3.43 -3.05 5.99
N SER A 24 -3.72 -4.34 5.97
CA SER A 24 -3.48 -5.24 7.11
C SER A 24 -1.99 -5.39 7.41
N GLU A 25 -1.15 -5.50 6.38
CA GLU A 25 0.30 -5.59 6.54
C GLU A 25 0.90 -4.26 7.03
N ALA A 26 0.44 -3.13 6.52
CA ALA A 26 0.85 -1.81 7.03
C ALA A 26 0.53 -1.67 8.53
N ARG A 27 -0.67 -2.08 8.96
CA ARG A 27 -1.05 -2.11 10.39
C ARG A 27 -0.18 -3.07 11.20
N ARG A 28 0.13 -4.25 10.66
CA ARG A 28 1.00 -5.23 11.32
C ARG A 28 2.41 -4.67 11.52
N LEU A 29 2.98 -4.03 10.50
CA LEU A 29 4.29 -3.40 10.59
C LEU A 29 4.27 -2.19 11.55
N ALA A 30 3.16 -1.44 11.60
CA ALA A 30 2.95 -0.38 12.58
C ALA A 30 2.91 -0.94 14.02
N ALA A 31 2.24 -2.07 14.24
CA ALA A 31 2.20 -2.73 15.54
C ALA A 31 3.57 -3.31 15.95
N LEU A 32 4.35 -3.83 15.00
CA LEU A 32 5.65 -4.45 15.26
C LEU A 32 6.77 -3.44 15.53
N HIS A 33 6.84 -2.37 14.71
CA HIS A 33 7.94 -1.40 14.77
C HIS A 33 7.53 -0.06 15.42
N GLY A 34 6.24 0.18 15.66
CA GLY A 34 5.71 1.38 16.29
C GLY A 34 6.15 2.67 15.59
N ARG A 35 6.79 3.57 16.34
CA ARG A 35 7.29 4.84 15.78
C ARG A 35 8.40 4.67 14.75
N ARG A 36 9.04 3.49 14.68
CA ARG A 36 10.14 3.21 13.73
C ARG A 36 9.66 2.61 12.42
N THR A 37 8.37 2.31 12.27
CA THR A 37 7.85 1.65 11.07
C THR A 37 8.11 2.45 9.80
N GLY A 38 7.99 3.78 9.86
CA GLY A 38 8.30 4.65 8.71
C GLY A 38 9.76 4.52 8.25
N GLN A 39 10.71 4.45 9.20
CA GLN A 39 12.13 4.25 8.87
C GLN A 39 12.38 2.84 8.30
N TYR A 40 11.78 1.81 8.91
CA TYR A 40 11.89 0.43 8.44
C TYR A 40 11.45 0.28 6.98
N LEU A 41 10.31 0.87 6.61
CA LEU A 41 9.82 0.84 5.23
C LEU A 41 10.76 1.55 4.25
N VAL A 42 11.40 2.65 4.67
CA VAL A 42 12.38 3.36 3.85
C VAL A 42 13.65 2.51 3.66
N ASP A 43 14.11 1.84 4.71
CA ASP A 43 15.29 0.98 4.64
C ASP A 43 15.04 -0.22 3.70
N GLU A 44 13.89 -0.87 3.82
CA GLU A 44 13.49 -1.98 2.94
C GLU A 44 13.28 -1.51 1.49
N MET A 45 12.70 -0.33 1.27
CA MET A 45 12.57 0.26 -0.07
C MET A 45 13.95 0.51 -0.70
N GLN A 46 14.90 1.07 0.05
CA GLN A 46 16.26 1.28 -0.45
C GLN A 46 16.99 -0.03 -0.73
N ALA A 47 16.80 -1.05 0.12
CA ALA A 47 17.37 -2.37 -0.10
C ALA A 47 16.83 -3.00 -1.39
N ALA A 48 15.51 -2.90 -1.64
CA ALA A 48 14.87 -3.37 -2.86
C ALA A 48 15.41 -2.64 -4.11
N LEU A 49 15.54 -1.31 -4.05
CA LEU A 49 16.13 -0.53 -5.16
C LEU A 49 17.58 -0.92 -5.44
N ARG A 50 18.39 -1.16 -4.40
CA ARG A 50 19.78 -1.64 -4.56
C ARG A 50 19.85 -3.04 -5.17
N ALA A 51 18.86 -3.88 -4.91
CA ALA A 51 18.73 -5.20 -5.52
C ALA A 51 18.16 -5.17 -6.94
N GLY A 52 17.74 -4.00 -7.45
CA GLY A 52 17.07 -3.86 -8.75
C GLY A 52 15.61 -4.33 -8.75
N ASP A 53 15.02 -4.53 -7.58
CA ASP A 53 13.65 -5.01 -7.41
C ASP A 53 12.68 -3.82 -7.29
N ALA A 54 12.28 -3.30 -8.45
CA ALA A 54 11.39 -2.14 -8.54
C ALA A 54 9.97 -2.45 -8.05
N GLU A 55 9.50 -3.70 -8.19
CA GLU A 55 8.18 -4.12 -7.73
C GLU A 55 8.10 -4.08 -6.20
N ARG A 56 9.13 -4.65 -5.55
CA ARG A 56 9.23 -4.66 -4.09
C ARG A 56 9.46 -3.26 -3.52
N ALA A 57 10.21 -2.39 -4.21
CA ALA A 57 10.33 -0.99 -3.84
C ALA A 57 8.99 -0.24 -3.92
N ALA A 58 8.22 -0.46 -4.99
CA ALA A 58 6.89 0.14 -5.16
C ALA A 58 5.90 -0.36 -4.09
N TYR A 59 5.99 -1.63 -3.70
CA TYR A 59 5.21 -2.20 -2.60
C TYR A 59 5.47 -1.49 -1.27
N PHE A 60 6.73 -1.29 -0.89
CA PHE A 60 7.06 -0.57 0.35
C PHE A 60 6.64 0.91 0.32
N ASP A 61 6.70 1.58 -0.83
CA ASP A 61 6.18 2.95 -0.96
C ASP A 61 4.65 2.99 -0.81
N ARG A 62 3.91 2.00 -1.35
CA ARG A 62 2.46 1.86 -1.11
C ARG A 62 2.15 1.67 0.37
N LEU A 63 2.83 0.75 1.05
CA LEU A 63 2.66 0.53 2.50
C LEU A 63 2.91 1.81 3.30
N ARG A 64 3.94 2.59 2.92
CA ARG A 64 4.26 3.87 3.56
C ARG A 64 3.14 4.90 3.39
N ARG A 65 2.51 4.96 2.22
CA ARG A 65 1.37 5.85 1.93
C ARG A 65 0.10 5.48 2.70
N LEU A 66 -0.01 4.26 3.21
CA LEU A 66 -1.14 3.81 4.03
C LEU A 66 -1.00 4.17 5.52
N MET A 67 0.21 4.46 5.99
CA MET A 67 0.46 4.82 7.39
C MET A 67 -0.11 6.17 7.90
N PRO A 68 -0.38 7.20 7.07
CA PRO A 68 -0.98 8.43 7.59
C PRO A 68 -2.46 8.28 8.01
N LEU A 69 -3.13 7.18 7.67
CA LEU A 69 -4.52 6.92 8.07
C LEU A 69 -4.67 6.45 9.53
N ASP A 70 -3.67 5.75 10.09
CA ASP A 70 -3.76 5.16 11.43
C ASP A 70 -3.34 6.13 12.55
N ILE A 71 -2.48 7.10 12.23
CA ILE A 71 -1.96 8.08 13.20
C ILE A 71 -2.96 9.24 13.42
N ALA A 72 -3.71 9.63 12.39
CA ALA A 72 -4.69 10.72 12.48
C ALA A 72 -5.92 10.33 13.31
N LEU A 73 -6.43 9.10 13.16
CA LEU A 73 -7.64 8.62 13.86
C LEU A 73 -7.46 8.35 15.36
N ARG A 74 -6.23 8.40 15.88
CA ARG A 74 -5.93 8.30 17.33
C ARG A 74 -5.72 9.65 18.03
N SER A 75 -5.71 10.75 17.28
CA SER A 75 -5.48 12.10 17.84
C SER A 75 -6.76 12.93 18.03
N GLU A 76 -7.93 12.38 17.68
CA GLU A 76 -9.24 12.94 18.01
C GLU A 76 -9.85 12.14 19.17
N GLY A 77 -9.33 12.36 20.37
CA GLY A 77 -9.84 11.84 21.64
C GLY A 77 -9.97 12.95 22.66
#